data_AF-A0A2V6KBH0-F1
#
_entry.id   AF-A0A2V6KBH0-F1
#
_cell.length_a   1.000
_cell.length_b   1.000
_cell.length_c   1.000
_cell.angle_alpha   90.00
_cell.angle_beta   90.00
_cell.angle_gamma   90.00
#
_symmetry.space_group_name_H-M   'P 1'
#
loop_
_entity.id
_entity.type
_entity.pdbx_description
1 polymer ?
#
loop_
_entity_poly.entity_id
_entity_poly.type
_entity_poly.pdbx_seq_one_letter_code
_entity_poly.pdbx_strand_id
1 'polypeptide(L)' 'VPKGDPRDPMTEDEIAVKFTALGADVIGKDQCKKLQKFIMSIDTAKDLGGLFELTTAR' A
#
# COMPACT_ATOMS: atom_id res chain seq x y z
N VAL A 1 -15.27 13.50 -14.21
CA VAL A 1 -15.36 12.12 -13.69
C VAL A 1 -14.77 12.11 -12.29
N PRO A 2 -15.22 11.26 -11.36
CA PRO A 2 -14.62 11.21 -10.02
C PRO A 2 -13.19 10.65 -10.09
N LYS A 3 -12.32 11.07 -9.17
CA LYS A 3 -10.98 10.51 -9.05
C LYS A 3 -11.03 9.00 -8.79
N GLY A 4 -10.27 8.24 -9.58
CA GLY A 4 -10.28 6.78 -9.58
C GLY A 4 -11.20 6.15 -10.64
N ASP A 5 -11.97 6.95 -11.39
CA ASP A 5 -12.58 6.50 -12.65
C ASP A 5 -11.46 6.06 -13.62
N PRO A 6 -11.63 5.01 -14.45
CA PRO A 6 -10.60 4.61 -15.42
C PRO A 6 -10.18 5.73 -16.39
N ARG A 7 -11.03 6.74 -16.58
CA ARG A 7 -10.77 7.94 -17.39
C ARG A 7 -10.07 9.07 -16.61
N ASP A 8 -9.98 8.96 -15.29
CA ASP A 8 -9.24 9.84 -14.37
C ASP A 8 -8.63 9.01 -13.22
N PRO A 9 -7.62 8.18 -13.53
CA PRO A 9 -7.01 7.29 -12.55
C PRO A 9 -6.31 8.09 -11.44
N MET A 10 -6.23 7.46 -10.26
CA MET A 10 -5.37 8.00 -9.20
C MET A 10 -3.91 7.74 -9.52
N THR A 11 -3.05 8.69 -9.18
CA THR A 11 -1.60 8.48 -9.18
C THR A 11 -1.19 7.56 -8.03
N GLU A 12 0.02 7.01 -8.11
CA GLU A 12 0.58 6.21 -7.01
C GLU A 12 0.66 7.01 -5.70
N ASP A 13 0.97 8.31 -5.76
CA ASP A 13 1.01 9.20 -4.59
C ASP A 13 -0.40 9.40 -3.98
N GLU A 14 -1.42 9.58 -4.82
CA GLU A 14 -2.82 9.70 -4.36
C GLU A 14 -3.29 8.41 -3.69
N ILE A 15 -2.94 7.26 -4.28
CA ILE A 15 -3.19 5.93 -3.70
C ILE A 15 -2.42 5.79 -2.37
N ALA A 16 -1.18 6.28 -2.31
CA ALA A 16 -0.32 6.14 -1.14
C ALA A 16 -0.84 6.89 0.09
N VAL A 17 -1.37 8.10 -0.13
CA VAL A 17 -2.04 8.90 0.89
C VAL A 17 -3.26 8.16 1.44
N LYS A 18 -4.12 7.66 0.54
CA LYS A 18 -5.33 6.92 0.93
C LYS A 18 -4.99 5.63 1.68
N PHE A 19 -4.01 4.88 1.20
CA PHE A 19 -3.54 3.65 1.85
C PHE A 19 -3.03 3.93 3.27
N THR A 20 -2.17 4.93 3.43
CA THR A 20 -1.63 5.30 4.75
C THR A 20 -2.74 5.78 5.68
N ALA A 21 -3.72 6.55 5.19
CA ALA A 21 -4.85 7.00 6.00
C ALA A 21 -5.71 5.84 6.54
N LEU A 22 -5.85 4.75 5.78
CA LEU A 22 -6.61 3.57 6.20
C LEU A 22 -5.82 2.61 7.09
N GLY A 23 -4.49 2.50 6.87
CA GLY A 23 -3.65 1.50 7.54
C GLY A 23 -2.87 2.01 8.77
N ALA A 24 -2.65 3.32 8.89
CA ALA A 24 -1.76 3.88 9.92
C ALA A 24 -2.20 3.54 11.34
N ASP A 25 -3.50 3.49 11.60
CA ASP A 25 -4.05 3.17 12.92
C ASP A 25 -4.07 1.65 13.22
N VAL A 26 -3.74 0.81 12.24
CA VAL A 26 -3.73 -0.65 12.37
C VAL A 26 -2.30 -1.19 12.48
N ILE A 27 -1.41 -0.75 11.59
CA ILE A 27 -0.03 -1.28 11.50
C ILE A 27 1.05 -0.21 11.69
N GLY A 28 0.65 1.07 11.86
CA GLY A 28 1.58 2.18 11.99
C GLY A 28 2.08 2.71 10.65
N LYS A 29 2.38 4.01 10.61
CA LYS A 29 2.78 4.73 9.38
C LYS A 29 4.04 4.17 8.72
N ASP A 30 5.02 3.77 9.51
CA ASP A 30 6.27 3.23 8.95
C ASP A 30 6.09 1.84 8.35
N GLN A 31 5.19 1.02 8.92
CA GLN A 31 4.85 -0.27 8.33
C GLN A 31 4.02 -0.08 7.06
N CYS A 32 3.09 0.88 7.03
CA CYS A 32 2.40 1.26 5.79
C CYS A 32 3.37 1.59 4.66
N LYS A 33 4.42 2.41 4.92
CA LYS A 33 5.43 2.75 3.90
C LYS A 33 6.18 1.52 3.38
N LYS A 34 6.60 0.62 4.28
CA LYS A 34 7.28 -0.63 3.91
C LYS A 34 6.36 -1.54 3.08
N LEU A 35 5.11 -1.69 3.49
CA LEU A 35 4.10 -2.50 2.83
C LEU A 35 3.78 -1.96 1.43
N GLN A 36 3.63 -0.65 1.30
CA GLN A 36 3.37 0.01 0.03
C GLN A 36 4.50 -0.24 -0.96
N LYS A 37 5.75 -0.09 -0.53
CA LYS A 37 6.93 -0.42 -1.35
C LYS A 37 6.96 -1.89 -1.76
N PHE A 38 6.62 -2.81 -0.85
CA PHE A 38 6.56 -4.24 -1.16
C PHE A 38 5.48 -4.54 -2.21
N ILE A 39 4.28 -3.98 -2.06
CA ILE A 39 3.16 -4.17 -3.01
C ILE A 39 3.54 -3.66 -4.40
N MET A 40 4.18 -2.49 -4.49
CA MET A 40 4.61 -1.93 -5.79
C MET A 40 5.75 -2.72 -6.45
N SER A 41 6.42 -3.62 -5.73
CA SER A 41 7.46 -4.52 -6.27
C SER A 41 7.07 -6.00 -6.19
N ILE A 42 5.78 -6.32 -6.04
CA ILE A 42 5.32 -7.69 -5.75
C ILE A 42 5.57 -8.65 -6.92
N ASP A 43 5.62 -8.14 -8.14
CA ASP A 43 5.90 -8.88 -9.37
C ASP A 43 7.34 -9.43 -9.42
N THR A 44 8.26 -8.79 -8.71
CA THR A 44 9.67 -9.21 -8.59
C THR A 44 9.97 -9.89 -7.25
N ALA A 45 8.98 -10.05 -6.38
CA ALA A 45 9.16 -10.70 -5.09
C ALA A 45 9.38 -12.22 -5.26
N LYS A 46 10.38 -12.76 -4.54
CA LYS A 46 10.69 -14.21 -4.56
C LYS A 46 9.55 -15.04 -3.96
N ASP A 47 8.90 -14.51 -2.93
CA ASP A 47 7.79 -15.12 -2.21
C ASP A 47 6.95 -14.03 -1.53
N LEU A 48 5.82 -14.46 -0.92
CA LEU A 48 4.87 -13.56 -0.27
C LEU A 48 5.07 -13.46 1.25
N GLY A 49 6.13 -14.05 1.82
CA GLY A 49 6.36 -14.00 3.28
C GLY A 49 6.43 -12.57 3.80
N GLY A 50 7.15 -11.71 3.08
CA GLY A 50 7.25 -10.28 3.40
C GLY A 50 5.91 -9.53 3.38
N LEU A 51 4.96 -9.95 2.54
CA LEU A 51 3.61 -9.37 2.53
C LEU A 51 2.91 -9.64 3.86
N PHE A 52 2.89 -10.90 4.30
CA PHE A 52 2.21 -11.32 5.53
C PHE A 52 2.84 -10.70 6.78
N GLU A 53 4.17 -10.61 6.83
CA GLU A 53 4.88 -9.96 7.93
C GLU A 53 4.53 -8.46 8.05
N LEU A 54 4.30 -7.79 6.92
CA LEU A 54 4.00 -6.36 6.86
C LEU A 54 2.51 -6.04 7.06
N THR A 55 1.60 -6.99 6.86
CA THR A 55 0.14 -6.81 7.06
C THR A 55 -0.35 -7.20 8.45
N THR A 56 0.51 -7.76 9.30
CA THR A 56 0.13 -8.23 10.63
C THR A 56 0.47 -7.19 11.70
N ALA A 57 -0.55 -6.69 12.39
CA ALA A 57 -0.38 -5.82 13.56
C ALA A 57 0.34 -6.56 14.69
N ARG A 58 1.22 -5.86 15.41
CA ARG A 58 1.98 -6.40 16.54
C ARG A 58 1.59 -5.73 17.84
#